data_AF-A0A6B2CDZ3-F1
#
_entry.id   AF-A0A6B2CDZ3-F1
#
_cell.length_a   1.000
_cell.length_b   1.000
_cell.length_c   1.000
_cell.angle_alpha   90.00
_cell.angle_beta   90.00
_cell.angle_gamma   90.00
#
_symmetry.space_group_name_H-M   'P 1'
#
loop_
_entity.id
_entity.type
_entity.pdbx_description
1 polymer ?
#
loop_
_entity_poly.entity_id
_entity_poly.type
_entity_poly.pdbx_seq_one_letter_code
_entity_poly.pdbx_strand_id
1 'polypeptide(L)'
;MSSQAKPPRQVYVSVSARILMNVEALNMAETVGNVSRHRKAPVVVSPKHGGVSVVYVPAVSGESLAHHYQRLLASIAQERGLPVTKMDLEGFFMKFSDDGIIKKYYKEVEEKYSIVEQADPCKVEEAILKSSVVADVGGFLYTDKTIKRTSRIRFSYMIPTQDAIEVGAAVSYPQLHVRYTPEAAKGEQALYYVETASSLYAFTAGLNA
;
A
#
# COMPACT_ATOMS: atom_id res chain seq x y z
N MET A 1 -30.95 -10.00 -34.59
CA MET A 1 -31.57 -9.58 -33.32
C MET A 1 -30.47 -9.46 -32.28
N SER A 2 -29.95 -8.26 -32.09
CA SER A 2 -28.86 -7.96 -31.15
C SER A 2 -29.44 -7.89 -29.74
N SER A 3 -29.15 -8.92 -28.94
CA SER A 3 -29.42 -8.92 -27.50
C SER A 3 -28.55 -7.83 -26.85
N GLN A 4 -29.12 -6.65 -26.63
CA GLN A 4 -28.50 -5.64 -25.77
C GLN A 4 -28.52 -6.17 -24.33
N ALA A 5 -27.41 -6.77 -23.93
CA ALA A 5 -27.18 -7.14 -22.55
C ALA A 5 -27.24 -5.87 -21.68
N LYS A 6 -28.14 -5.86 -20.70
CA LYS A 6 -28.27 -4.77 -19.73
C LYS A 6 -26.91 -4.55 -19.05
N PRO A 7 -26.39 -3.31 -19.00
CA PRO A 7 -25.08 -3.08 -18.40
C PRO A 7 -25.09 -3.57 -16.94
N PRO A 8 -24.02 -4.25 -16.49
CA PRO A 8 -23.94 -4.76 -15.13
C PRO A 8 -24.08 -3.59 -14.13
N ARG A 9 -24.79 -3.84 -13.02
CA ARG A 9 -25.02 -2.85 -11.97
C ARG A 9 -23.69 -2.54 -11.28
N GLN A 10 -23.08 -1.41 -11.62
CA GLN A 10 -21.85 -0.96 -10.98
C GLN A 10 -22.14 -0.55 -9.53
N VAL A 11 -21.43 -1.15 -8.58
CA VAL A 11 -21.55 -0.82 -7.16
C VAL A 11 -20.27 -0.13 -6.73
N TYR A 12 -20.38 1.06 -6.17
CA TYR A 12 -19.24 1.80 -5.64
C TYR A 12 -19.36 1.93 -4.12
N VAL A 13 -18.30 1.54 -3.41
CA VAL A 13 -18.21 1.65 -1.95
C VAL A 13 -17.09 2.62 -1.61
N SER A 14 -17.37 3.61 -0.76
CA SER A 14 -16.38 4.55 -0.24
C SER A 14 -16.42 4.52 1.29
N VAL A 15 -15.24 4.53 1.90
CA VAL A 15 -15.05 4.53 3.35
C VAL A 15 -14.06 5.62 3.71
N SER A 16 -14.44 6.51 4.61
CA SER A 16 -13.54 7.45 5.26
C SER A 16 -13.51 7.15 6.75
N ALA A 17 -12.33 6.97 7.31
CA ALA A 17 -12.15 6.61 8.70
C ALA A 17 -11.18 7.56 9.40
N ARG A 18 -11.46 7.80 10.68
CA ARG A 18 -10.58 8.51 11.61
C ARG A 18 -10.11 7.54 12.68
N ILE A 19 -8.80 7.44 12.87
CA ILE A 19 -8.19 6.44 13.76
C ILE A 19 -7.15 7.13 14.62
N LEU A 20 -7.21 6.91 15.93
CA LEU A 20 -6.15 7.31 16.85
C LEU A 20 -4.99 6.32 16.72
N MET A 21 -3.81 6.80 16.29
CA MET A 21 -2.65 5.95 16.05
C MET A 21 -1.40 6.48 16.76
N ASN A 22 -0.55 5.54 17.19
CA ASN A 22 0.80 5.84 17.64
C ASN A 22 1.76 5.87 16.44
N VAL A 23 2.50 6.97 16.33
CA VAL A 23 3.48 7.29 15.29
C VAL A 23 4.69 6.36 15.32
N GLU A 24 5.06 5.83 16.50
CA GLU A 24 6.13 4.83 16.61
C GLU A 24 5.84 3.56 15.77
N ALA A 25 4.56 3.22 15.62
CA ALA A 25 4.12 2.08 14.83
C ALA A 25 3.94 2.41 13.34
N LEU A 26 4.17 3.67 12.92
CA LEU A 26 4.03 4.07 11.52
C LEU A 26 5.27 3.66 10.72
N ASN A 27 5.09 3.49 9.41
CA ASN A 27 6.10 3.00 8.47
C ASN A 27 7.47 3.67 8.67
N MET A 28 8.44 2.89 9.17
CA MET A 28 9.86 3.25 9.15
C MET A 28 10.25 3.59 7.70
N ALA A 29 10.74 4.80 7.50
CA ALA A 29 11.42 5.22 6.29
C ALA A 29 12.91 5.25 6.62
N GLU A 30 13.62 4.21 6.18
CA GLU A 30 15.09 4.05 6.13
C GLU A 30 15.90 4.64 7.30
N THR A 31 16.71 3.81 7.97
CA THR A 31 17.59 4.29 9.03
C THR A 31 18.73 5.14 8.45
N VAL A 32 18.83 6.41 8.86
CA VAL A 32 19.98 7.27 8.55
C VAL A 32 20.86 7.35 9.79
N GLY A 33 21.94 6.57 9.82
CA GLY A 33 22.79 6.44 11.00
C GLY A 33 22.06 5.74 12.15
N ASN A 34 21.93 6.41 13.30
CA ASN A 34 21.22 5.89 14.48
C ASN A 34 19.80 6.46 14.65
N VAL A 35 19.26 7.12 13.62
CA VAL A 35 17.92 7.70 13.66
C VAL A 35 17.01 6.93 12.70
N SER A 36 15.96 6.34 13.26
CA SER A 36 14.88 5.73 12.48
C SER A 36 13.85 6.82 12.17
N ARG A 37 13.81 7.26 10.90
CA ARG A 37 12.85 8.27 10.47
C ARG A 37 11.52 7.62 10.09
N HIS A 38 10.44 8.34 10.25
CA HIS A 38 9.13 7.96 9.71
C HIS A 38 8.92 8.63 8.36
N ARG A 39 8.16 7.98 7.46
CA ARG A 39 7.72 8.62 6.21
C ARG A 39 6.94 9.89 6.54
N LYS A 40 7.33 11.03 5.96
CA LYS A 40 6.63 12.30 6.12
C LYS A 40 6.02 12.75 4.79
N ALA A 41 4.85 13.40 4.85
CA ALA A 41 4.21 14.04 3.72
C ALA A 41 4.06 15.55 3.98
N PRO A 42 4.27 16.41 2.98
CA PRO A 42 4.01 17.83 3.12
C PRO A 42 2.50 18.09 3.11
N VAL A 43 2.00 18.79 4.13
CA VAL A 43 0.63 19.28 4.21
C VAL A 43 0.67 20.79 4.23
N VAL A 44 -0.12 21.40 3.34
CA VAL A 44 -0.27 22.84 3.27
C VAL A 44 -1.36 23.24 4.26
N VAL A 45 -0.99 23.99 5.30
CA VAL A 45 -1.91 24.56 6.28
C VAL A 45 -1.97 26.06 6.09
N SER A 46 -3.18 26.60 6.09
CA SER A 46 -3.44 28.04 6.04
C SER A 46 -3.99 28.47 7.40
N PRO A 47 -3.16 29.00 8.31
CA PRO A 47 -3.63 29.46 9.61
C PRO A 47 -4.71 30.54 9.47
N LYS A 48 -5.64 30.59 10.43
CA LYS A 48 -6.77 31.55 10.45
C LYS A 48 -6.36 33.02 10.38
N HIS A 49 -5.09 33.35 10.65
CA HIS A 49 -4.56 34.72 10.65
C HIS A 49 -3.76 35.09 9.39
N GLY A 50 -3.91 34.31 8.30
CA GLY A 50 -3.25 34.58 7.02
C GLY A 50 -1.86 33.94 6.93
N GLY A 51 -1.46 33.60 5.70
CA GLY A 51 -0.22 32.90 5.40
C GLY A 51 -0.46 31.43 5.00
N VAL A 52 0.49 30.88 4.24
CA VAL A 52 0.52 29.48 3.83
C VAL A 52 1.79 28.88 4.42
N SER A 53 1.65 27.84 5.24
CA SER A 53 2.79 27.10 5.79
C SER A 53 2.76 25.67 5.28
N VAL A 54 3.93 25.15 4.93
CA VAL A 54 4.11 23.74 4.57
C VAL A 54 4.66 23.02 5.79
N VAL A 55 3.87 22.09 6.34
CA VAL A 55 4.26 21.29 7.50
C VAL A 55 4.46 19.85 7.07
N TYR A 56 5.59 19.26 7.45
CA TYR A 56 5.87 17.85 7.20
C TYR A 56 5.33 17.00 8.36
N VAL A 57 4.35 16.16 8.07
CA VAL A 57 3.69 15.31 9.07
C VAL A 57 3.99 13.84 8.79
N PRO A 58 4.12 12.98 9.83
CA PRO A 58 4.27 11.54 9.63
C PRO A 58 3.03 10.98 8.90
N ALA A 59 3.22 10.15 7.88
CA ALA A 59 2.16 9.67 7.00
C ALA A 59 2.34 8.21 6.58
N VAL A 60 1.23 7.47 6.46
CA VAL A 60 1.19 6.15 5.80
C VAL A 60 0.80 6.38 4.35
N SER A 61 1.56 5.84 3.41
CA SER A 61 1.16 5.95 2.00
C SER A 61 0.02 5.00 1.66
N GLY A 62 -0.74 5.36 0.63
CA GLY A 62 -1.82 4.52 0.11
C GLY A 62 -1.32 3.16 -0.36
N GLU A 63 -0.08 3.06 -0.85
CA GLU A 63 0.53 1.79 -1.29
C GLU A 63 0.77 0.83 -0.13
N SER A 64 1.13 1.32 1.05
CA SER A 64 1.31 0.49 2.24
C SER A 64 -0.02 -0.09 2.73
N LEU A 65 -1.09 0.71 2.69
CA LEU A 65 -2.45 0.25 2.96
C LEU A 65 -2.93 -0.73 1.88
N ALA A 66 -2.66 -0.44 0.61
CA ALA A 66 -2.99 -1.30 -0.51
C ALA A 66 -2.26 -2.64 -0.44
N HIS A 67 -1.00 -2.66 0.02
CA HIS A 67 -0.22 -3.88 0.21
C HIS A 67 -0.89 -4.77 1.26
N HIS A 68 -1.20 -4.24 2.44
CA HIS A 68 -1.89 -5.00 3.49
C HIS A 68 -3.28 -5.46 3.05
N TYR A 69 -4.04 -4.61 2.37
CA TYR A 69 -5.33 -4.98 1.80
C TYR A 69 -5.22 -6.17 0.84
N GLN A 70 -4.24 -6.15 -0.07
CA GLN A 70 -4.02 -7.23 -1.02
C GLN A 70 -3.54 -8.51 -0.35
N ARG A 71 -2.74 -8.41 0.71
CA ARG A 71 -2.31 -9.58 1.49
C ARG A 71 -3.49 -10.26 2.17
N LEU A 72 -4.38 -9.47 2.77
CA LEU A 72 -5.64 -9.97 3.35
C LEU A 72 -6.56 -10.55 2.28
N LEU A 73 -6.67 -9.88 1.12
CA LEU A 73 -7.46 -10.37 -0.01
C LEU A 73 -6.94 -11.73 -0.50
N ALA A 74 -5.63 -11.91 -0.61
CA ALA A 74 -5.01 -13.16 -1.02
C ALA A 74 -5.37 -14.31 -0.05
N SER A 75 -5.29 -14.06 1.25
CA SER A 75 -5.67 -15.04 2.28
C SER A 75 -7.16 -15.40 2.21
N ILE A 76 -8.05 -14.40 2.15
CA ILE A 76 -9.50 -14.63 2.05
C ILE A 76 -9.86 -15.36 0.74
N ALA A 77 -9.21 -15.01 -0.37
CA ALA A 77 -9.43 -15.66 -1.65
C ALA A 77 -8.99 -17.13 -1.63
N GLN A 78 -7.86 -17.45 -0.98
CA GLN A 78 -7.42 -18.83 -0.78
C GLN A 78 -8.43 -19.65 0.04
N GLU A 79 -8.92 -19.10 1.16
CA GLU A 79 -9.93 -19.76 1.99
C GLU A 79 -11.25 -20.01 1.24
N ARG A 80 -11.58 -19.13 0.29
CA ARG A 80 -12.78 -19.24 -0.56
C ARG A 80 -12.58 -20.09 -1.82
N GLY A 81 -11.39 -20.67 -2.03
CA GLY A 81 -11.08 -21.46 -3.21
C GLY A 81 -11.01 -20.66 -4.51
N LEU A 82 -10.75 -19.36 -4.44
CA LEU A 82 -10.54 -18.48 -5.60
C LEU A 82 -9.08 -18.54 -6.10
N PRO A 83 -8.81 -18.21 -7.37
CA PRO A 83 -7.48 -18.29 -7.93
C PRO A 83 -6.55 -17.23 -7.34
N VAL A 84 -5.46 -17.69 -6.70
CA VAL A 84 -4.43 -16.86 -6.07
C VAL A 84 -3.07 -17.48 -6.37
N THR A 85 -2.07 -16.66 -6.68
CA THR A 85 -0.72 -17.15 -6.95
C THR A 85 0.08 -17.31 -5.66
N LYS A 86 1.14 -18.13 -5.69
CA LYS A 86 2.06 -18.27 -4.56
C LYS A 86 2.69 -16.92 -4.14
N MET A 87 3.04 -16.08 -5.12
CA MET A 87 3.60 -14.75 -4.87
C MET A 87 2.62 -13.82 -4.12
N ASP A 88 1.34 -13.88 -4.46
CA ASP A 88 0.29 -13.11 -3.77
C ASP A 88 0.16 -13.55 -2.30
N LEU A 89 0.27 -14.85 -2.02
CA LEU A 89 0.27 -15.41 -0.67
C LEU A 89 1.54 -15.11 0.11
N GLU A 90 2.67 -14.86 -0.54
CA GLU A 90 3.89 -14.41 0.13
C GLU A 90 3.90 -12.89 0.35
N GLY A 91 2.98 -12.15 -0.29
CA GLY A 91 2.91 -10.69 -0.23
C GLY A 91 3.87 -9.99 -1.19
N PHE A 92 4.39 -10.72 -2.19
CA PHE A 92 5.29 -10.21 -3.23
C PHE A 92 4.48 -9.82 -4.47
N PHE A 93 3.90 -8.62 -4.45
CA PHE A 93 2.99 -8.15 -5.50
C PHE A 93 3.70 -7.64 -6.76
N MET A 94 4.46 -8.51 -7.44
CA MET A 94 5.07 -8.21 -8.74
C MET A 94 4.04 -8.21 -9.89
N LYS A 95 2.92 -8.94 -9.72
CA LYS A 95 1.72 -8.86 -10.58
C LYS A 95 1.98 -8.89 -12.09
N PHE A 96 2.73 -9.88 -12.56
CA PHE A 96 2.97 -10.10 -14.00
C PHE A 96 3.58 -8.87 -14.71
N SER A 97 4.48 -8.13 -14.04
CA SER A 97 4.94 -6.84 -14.57
C SER A 97 5.80 -6.92 -15.83
N ASP A 98 6.56 -8.00 -16.01
CA ASP A 98 7.42 -8.22 -17.19
C ASP A 98 7.56 -9.72 -17.51
N ASP A 99 8.03 -10.02 -18.72
CA ASP A 99 8.26 -11.38 -19.23
C ASP A 99 9.19 -12.21 -18.34
N GLY A 100 10.23 -11.57 -17.78
CA GLY A 100 11.22 -12.23 -16.93
C GLY A 100 10.61 -12.70 -15.62
N ILE A 101 9.77 -11.87 -15.02
CA ILE A 101 9.02 -12.16 -13.80
C ILE A 101 7.99 -13.26 -14.06
N ILE A 102 7.26 -13.19 -15.18
CA ILE A 102 6.28 -14.21 -15.55
C ILE A 102 6.97 -15.58 -15.66
N LYS A 103 8.05 -15.66 -16.44
CA LYS A 103 8.82 -16.91 -16.63
C LYS A 103 9.48 -17.43 -15.37
N LYS A 104 9.86 -16.55 -14.43
CA LYS A 104 10.56 -16.93 -13.21
C LYS A 104 9.62 -17.36 -12.08
N TYR A 105 8.58 -16.58 -11.82
CA TYR A 105 7.74 -16.70 -10.63
C TYR A 105 6.31 -17.20 -10.93
N TYR A 106 5.84 -17.11 -12.18
CA TYR A 106 4.48 -17.47 -12.59
C TYR A 106 4.45 -18.59 -13.62
N LYS A 107 5.37 -19.56 -13.52
CA LYS A 107 5.52 -20.68 -14.46
C LYS A 107 4.22 -21.46 -14.68
N GLU A 108 3.49 -21.78 -13.61
CA GLU A 108 2.22 -22.49 -13.69
C GLU A 108 1.16 -21.74 -14.50
N VAL A 109 1.20 -20.41 -14.44
CA VAL A 109 0.28 -19.55 -15.19
C VAL A 109 0.71 -19.48 -16.66
N GLU A 110 2.01 -19.36 -16.90
CA GLU A 110 2.58 -19.33 -18.25
C GLU A 110 2.35 -20.65 -19.00
N GLU A 111 2.58 -21.79 -18.35
CA GLU A 111 2.34 -23.11 -18.95
C GLU A 111 0.85 -23.34 -19.28
N LYS A 112 -0.05 -22.75 -18.50
CA LYS A 112 -1.50 -22.92 -18.67
C LYS A 112 -2.10 -22.01 -19.73
N TYR A 113 -1.61 -20.77 -19.86
CA TYR A 113 -2.23 -19.74 -20.69
C TYR A 113 -1.32 -19.16 -21.78
N SER A 114 -0.03 -19.51 -21.78
CA SER A 114 0.98 -19.02 -22.73
C SER A 114 0.96 -17.49 -22.84
N ILE A 115 1.00 -16.80 -21.70
CA ILE A 115 0.78 -15.35 -21.62
C ILE A 115 1.83 -14.60 -22.44
N VAL A 116 3.09 -15.04 -22.44
CA VAL A 116 4.17 -14.36 -23.15
C VAL A 116 4.02 -14.49 -24.67
N GLU A 117 3.56 -15.65 -25.17
CA GLU A 117 3.42 -15.90 -26.61
C GLU A 117 2.13 -15.30 -27.21
N GLN A 118 1.12 -14.99 -26.38
CA GLN A 118 -0.14 -14.43 -26.86
C GLN A 118 -0.02 -13.00 -27.42
N ALA A 119 -0.37 -12.80 -28.69
CA ALA A 119 -0.35 -11.48 -29.32
C ALA A 119 -1.56 -10.59 -28.94
N ASP A 120 -2.68 -11.20 -28.54
CA ASP A 120 -3.92 -10.47 -28.25
C ASP A 120 -3.93 -9.95 -26.80
N PRO A 121 -3.93 -8.62 -26.58
CA PRO A 121 -3.89 -8.03 -25.24
C PRO A 121 -5.13 -8.36 -24.41
N CYS A 122 -6.29 -8.57 -25.03
CA CYS A 122 -7.52 -8.92 -24.29
C CYS A 122 -7.42 -10.31 -23.69
N LYS A 123 -6.83 -11.26 -24.42
CA LYS A 123 -6.62 -12.64 -23.94
C LYS A 123 -5.56 -12.70 -22.85
N VAL A 124 -4.51 -11.88 -22.97
CA VAL A 124 -3.50 -11.74 -21.92
C VAL A 124 -4.11 -11.20 -20.63
N GLU A 125 -4.91 -10.12 -20.70
CA GLU A 125 -5.60 -9.61 -19.53
C GLU A 125 -6.53 -10.68 -18.95
N GLU A 126 -7.37 -11.34 -19.76
CA GLU A 126 -8.28 -12.38 -19.30
C GLU A 126 -7.56 -13.54 -18.60
N ALA A 127 -6.41 -13.98 -19.14
CA ALA A 127 -5.58 -15.02 -18.53
C ALA A 127 -5.04 -14.60 -17.16
N ILE A 128 -4.54 -13.36 -17.04
CA ILE A 128 -4.06 -12.82 -15.77
C ILE A 128 -5.21 -12.77 -14.74
N LEU A 129 -6.38 -12.28 -15.13
CA LEU A 129 -7.56 -12.20 -14.24
C LEU A 129 -8.05 -13.57 -13.78
N LYS A 130 -8.03 -14.58 -14.65
CA LYS A 130 -8.38 -15.97 -14.29
C LYS A 130 -7.37 -16.62 -13.36
N SER A 131 -6.14 -16.10 -13.30
CA SER A 131 -5.05 -16.66 -12.50
C SER A 131 -4.89 -16.02 -11.12
N SER A 132 -5.22 -14.73 -10.97
CA SER A 132 -5.07 -14.00 -9.71
C SER A 132 -6.19 -13.00 -9.49
N VAL A 133 -6.97 -13.24 -8.42
CA VAL A 133 -7.94 -12.25 -7.90
C VAL A 133 -7.26 -10.97 -7.40
N VAL A 134 -6.02 -11.07 -6.93
CA VAL A 134 -5.27 -9.90 -6.45
C VAL A 134 -4.91 -8.99 -7.61
N ALA A 135 -4.50 -9.55 -8.77
CA ALA A 135 -4.27 -8.78 -9.98
C ALA A 135 -5.58 -8.18 -10.55
N ASP A 136 -6.70 -8.88 -10.40
CA ASP A 136 -8.01 -8.38 -10.82
C ASP A 136 -8.45 -7.14 -10.02
N VAL A 137 -8.48 -7.25 -8.70
CA VAL A 137 -8.95 -6.19 -7.79
C VAL A 137 -7.90 -5.10 -7.63
N GLY A 138 -6.64 -5.49 -7.41
CA GLY A 138 -5.52 -4.59 -7.15
C GLY A 138 -4.87 -4.01 -8.41
N GLY A 139 -5.32 -4.43 -9.59
CA GLY A 139 -4.75 -4.02 -10.88
C GLY A 139 -3.32 -4.50 -11.09
N PHE A 140 -2.83 -4.32 -12.32
CA PHE A 140 -1.47 -4.68 -12.72
C PHE A 140 -1.01 -3.81 -13.89
N LEU A 141 0.30 -3.80 -14.14
CA LEU A 141 0.92 -3.14 -15.28
C LEU A 141 1.96 -4.09 -15.86
N TYR A 142 1.69 -4.61 -17.05
CA TYR A 142 2.61 -5.44 -17.81
C TYR A 142 3.32 -4.57 -18.84
N THR A 143 4.60 -4.29 -18.61
CA THR A 143 5.38 -3.29 -19.36
C THR A 143 5.68 -3.73 -20.79
N ASP A 144 6.07 -4.98 -21.00
CA ASP A 144 6.54 -5.46 -22.31
C ASP A 144 5.42 -5.46 -23.36
N LYS A 145 4.17 -5.68 -22.91
CA LYS A 145 2.97 -5.60 -23.76
C LYS A 145 2.17 -4.32 -23.58
N THR A 146 2.62 -3.40 -22.72
CA THR A 146 1.92 -2.15 -22.36
C THR A 146 0.47 -2.34 -21.92
N ILE A 147 0.16 -3.47 -21.28
CA ILE A 147 -1.19 -3.78 -20.79
C ILE A 147 -1.31 -3.24 -19.36
N LYS A 148 -2.30 -2.39 -19.14
CA LYS A 148 -2.55 -1.77 -17.84
C LYS A 148 -3.98 -2.00 -17.41
N ARG A 149 -4.14 -2.58 -16.24
CA ARG A 149 -5.40 -2.61 -15.51
C ARG A 149 -5.31 -1.73 -14.29
N THR A 150 -6.13 -0.69 -14.23
CA THR A 150 -6.20 0.19 -13.06
C THR A 150 -6.83 -0.54 -11.88
N SER A 151 -6.27 -0.36 -10.68
CA SER A 151 -6.82 -0.93 -9.45
C SER A 151 -8.27 -0.48 -9.21
N ARG A 152 -9.12 -1.44 -8.84
CA ARG A 152 -10.51 -1.20 -8.43
C ARG A 152 -10.60 -0.68 -7.01
N ILE A 153 -9.62 -1.02 -6.17
CA ILE A 153 -9.44 -0.47 -4.82
C ILE A 153 -8.43 0.69 -4.85
N ARG A 154 -8.76 1.80 -4.20
CA ARG A 154 -7.92 2.99 -4.14
C ARG A 154 -7.83 3.46 -2.69
N PHE A 155 -6.63 3.79 -2.25
CA PHE A 155 -6.38 4.34 -0.92
C PHE A 155 -5.78 5.72 -1.05
N SER A 156 -6.27 6.67 -0.26
CA SER A 156 -5.56 7.92 -0.01
C SER A 156 -4.35 7.67 0.87
N TYR A 157 -3.48 8.67 0.98
CA TYR A 157 -2.55 8.73 2.10
C TYR A 157 -3.35 8.81 3.41
N MET A 158 -2.80 8.17 4.45
CA MET A 158 -3.25 8.35 5.81
C MET A 158 -2.37 9.42 6.45
N ILE A 159 -2.98 10.56 6.76
CA ILE A 159 -2.30 11.72 7.33
C ILE A 159 -3.03 12.15 8.62
N PRO A 160 -2.35 12.86 9.54
CA PRO A 160 -3.01 13.48 10.67
C PRO A 160 -4.15 14.38 10.19
N THR A 161 -5.25 14.43 10.94
CA THR A 161 -6.36 15.29 10.57
C THR A 161 -5.99 16.76 10.68
N GLN A 162 -6.63 17.60 9.88
CA GLN A 162 -6.28 19.02 9.81
C GLN A 162 -6.41 19.72 11.17
N ASP A 163 -7.42 19.37 11.96
CA ASP A 163 -7.58 19.85 13.34
C ASP A 163 -6.42 19.43 14.24
N ALA A 164 -5.91 18.19 14.11
CA ALA A 164 -4.75 17.72 14.86
C ALA A 164 -3.45 18.45 14.45
N ILE A 165 -3.32 18.80 13.16
CA ILE A 165 -2.17 19.58 12.65
C ILE A 165 -2.24 21.02 13.18
N GLU A 166 -3.42 21.65 13.13
CA GLU A 166 -3.62 23.04 13.56
C GLU A 166 -3.32 23.25 15.06
N VAL A 167 -3.61 22.26 15.91
CA VAL A 167 -3.31 22.32 17.36
C VAL A 167 -1.90 21.83 17.71
N GLY A 168 -1.08 21.42 16.74
CA GLY A 168 0.28 20.93 16.97
C GLY A 168 0.38 19.48 17.46
N ALA A 169 -0.72 18.72 17.46
CA ALA A 169 -0.77 17.32 17.88
C ALA A 169 -0.21 16.33 16.83
N ALA A 170 0.36 16.83 15.73
CA ALA A 170 1.02 16.03 14.69
C ALA A 170 2.57 16.04 14.82
N VAL A 171 3.11 16.71 15.84
CA VAL A 171 4.56 16.82 16.06
C VAL A 171 5.10 15.52 16.67
N SER A 172 6.09 14.91 16.00
CA SER A 172 6.84 13.78 16.55
C SER A 172 8.01 14.25 17.41
N TYR A 173 8.20 13.62 18.57
CA TYR A 173 9.33 13.89 19.46
C TYR A 173 10.30 12.70 19.45
N PRO A 174 11.61 12.93 19.30
CA PRO A 174 12.60 11.86 19.39
C PRO A 174 12.69 11.38 20.84
N GLN A 175 12.46 10.10 21.07
CA GLN A 175 12.70 9.42 22.33
C GLN A 175 13.94 8.52 22.22
N LEU A 176 14.69 8.44 23.32
CA LEU A 176 15.86 7.56 23.42
C LEU A 176 15.39 6.11 23.57
N HIS A 177 15.72 5.29 22.59
CA HIS A 177 15.52 3.85 22.66
C HIS A 177 16.84 3.22 23.13
N VAL A 178 16.91 2.90 24.42
CA VAL A 178 18.08 2.29 25.07
C VAL A 178 17.68 1.04 25.83
N ARG A 179 18.60 0.08 25.93
CA ARG A 179 18.43 -1.10 26.78
C ARG A 179 19.25 -0.91 28.04
N TYR A 180 18.66 -1.11 29.21
CA TYR A 180 19.42 -1.04 30.46
C TYR A 180 20.44 -2.19 30.50
N THR A 181 21.72 -1.86 30.48
CA THR A 181 22.82 -2.83 30.62
C THR A 181 23.94 -2.18 31.44
N PRO A 182 23.97 -2.41 32.76
CA PRO A 182 24.85 -1.69 33.67
C PRO A 182 26.35 -1.98 33.47
N GLU A 183 26.70 -3.03 32.71
CA GLU A 183 28.08 -3.46 32.45
C GLU A 183 28.50 -3.31 30.97
N ALA A 184 27.71 -2.61 30.14
CA ALA A 184 28.04 -2.49 28.71
C ALA A 184 29.36 -1.74 28.50
N ALA A 185 30.31 -2.37 27.80
CA ALA A 185 31.56 -1.74 27.42
C ALA A 185 31.32 -0.62 26.38
N LYS A 186 32.28 0.32 26.30
CA LYS A 186 32.19 1.49 25.42
C LYS A 186 32.12 1.03 23.95
N GLY A 187 30.94 1.15 23.34
CA GLY A 187 30.68 0.73 21.95
C GLY A 187 29.76 -0.50 21.81
N GLU A 188 29.39 -1.17 22.91
CA GLU A 188 28.46 -2.31 22.88
C GLU A 188 26.99 -1.89 22.72
N GLN A 189 26.68 -0.64 23.05
CA GLN A 189 25.36 -0.04 22.82
C GLN A 189 25.43 1.17 21.91
N ALA A 190 24.66 1.12 20.83
CA ALA A 190 24.34 2.29 20.03
C ALA A 190 23.08 2.95 20.59
N LEU A 191 23.17 4.26 20.88
CA LEU A 191 21.99 5.07 21.21
C LEU A 191 21.15 5.24 19.94
N TYR A 192 19.91 4.79 19.96
CA TYR A 192 18.94 5.00 18.88
C TYR A 192 17.90 6.03 19.31
N TYR A 193 17.53 6.91 18.38
CA TYR A 193 16.37 7.79 18.55
C TYR A 193 15.21 7.28 17.71
N VAL A 194 14.06 7.12 18.35
CA VAL A 194 12.80 6.78 17.69
C VAL A 194 11.85 7.97 17.84
N GLU A 195 11.33 8.44 16.72
CA GLU A 195 10.28 9.47 16.73
C GLU A 195 8.97 8.84 17.24
N THR A 196 8.47 9.31 18.38
CA THR A 196 7.21 8.84 18.96
C THR A 196 6.23 10.00 19.05
N ALA A 197 4.95 9.71 18.84
CA ALA A 197 3.83 10.63 19.02
C ALA A 197 2.54 9.84 18.91
N SER A 198 1.42 10.40 19.34
CA SER A 198 0.10 9.85 19.02
C SER A 198 -0.74 10.95 18.41
N SER A 199 -1.39 10.67 17.30
CA SER A 199 -2.25 11.66 16.64
C SER A 199 -3.48 10.99 16.04
N LEU A 200 -4.47 11.81 15.72
CA LEU A 200 -5.68 11.36 15.05
C LEU A 200 -5.42 11.41 13.54
N TYR A 201 -5.45 10.24 12.91
CA TYR A 201 -5.20 10.07 11.48
C TYR A 201 -6.50 9.89 10.72
N ALA A 202 -6.53 10.33 9.47
CA ALA A 202 -7.61 10.04 8.55
C ALA A 202 -7.10 9.50 7.22
N PHE A 203 -7.87 8.57 6.65
CA PHE A 203 -7.71 8.11 5.27
C PHE A 203 -9.07 7.86 4.65
N THR A 204 -9.09 7.76 3.32
CA THR A 204 -10.25 7.37 2.53
C THR A 204 -9.87 6.23 1.61
N ALA A 205 -10.75 5.25 1.49
CA ALA A 205 -10.65 4.14 0.55
C ALA A 205 -11.89 4.08 -0.33
N GLY A 206 -11.70 3.77 -1.62
CA GLY A 206 -12.79 3.60 -2.58
C GLY A 206 -12.65 2.30 -3.35
N LEU A 207 -13.72 1.52 -3.44
CA LEU A 207 -13.79 0.25 -4.14
C LEU A 207 -14.87 0.31 -5.23
N ASN A 208 -14.47 0.04 -6.46
CA ASN A 208 -15.39 -0.18 -7.58
C ASN A 208 -15.64 -1.70 -7.73
N ALA A 209 -16.79 -2.18 -7.26
CA ALA A 209 -17.17 -3.59 -7.25
C ALA A 209 -17.81 -4.03 -8.58
#